data_AF-A0A9D6QZY6-F1
#
_entry.id   AF-A0A9D6QZY6-F1
#
_cell.length_a   1.000
_cell.length_b   1.000
_cell.length_c   1.000
_cell.angle_alpha   90.00
_cell.angle_beta   90.00
_cell.angle_gamma   90.00
#
_symmetry.space_group_name_H-M   'P 1'
#
loop_
_entity.id
_entity.type
_entity.pdbx_description
1 polymer ?
#
loop_
_entity_poly.entity_id
_entity_poly.type
_entity_poly.pdbx_seq_one_letter_code
_entity_poly.pdbx_strand_id
1 'polypeptide(L)'
;GRYDLAKTGDASWAETNKKALEEGKAEYNEGKDKKGPVSIAAVTAVEVGESEHSGHGEHNLVPAGSKQGKDVETKKTYAKIVVFGDSDFVNNTNINLAGNKDFFLNTVNWLAEEADMISIRKKEPDATPVILTASQGRLIFWLPVIIIPSLVLVTGIAVLTRRRQKK
;
A
#
# COMPACT_ATOMS: atom_id res chain seq x y z
N GLY A 1 -15.06 -6.66 16.02
CA GLY A 1 -13.91 -6.23 16.86
C GLY A 1 -12.87 -5.53 16.00
N ARG A 2 -12.04 -4.64 16.57
CA ARG A 2 -10.97 -3.92 15.87
C ARG A 2 -9.64 -4.66 16.01
N TYR A 3 -8.93 -4.84 14.91
CA TYR A 3 -7.61 -5.47 14.85
C TYR A 3 -6.61 -4.57 14.12
N ASP A 4 -5.37 -4.52 14.60
CA ASP A 4 -4.28 -3.85 13.91
C ASP A 4 -3.68 -4.79 12.86
N LEU A 5 -3.51 -4.31 11.63
CA LEU A 5 -2.89 -5.03 10.51
C LEU A 5 -1.41 -4.71 10.36
N ALA A 6 -1.01 -3.48 10.67
CA ALA A 6 0.38 -3.03 10.60
C ALA A 6 0.68 -1.99 11.68
N LYS A 7 1.91 -2.05 12.21
CA LYS A 7 2.42 -1.13 13.22
C LYS A 7 3.79 -0.59 12.81
N THR A 8 4.13 0.59 13.30
CA THR A 8 5.49 1.13 13.20
C THR A 8 6.47 0.36 14.09
N GLY A 9 7.77 0.65 13.98
CA GLY A 9 8.79 0.07 14.86
C GLY A 9 8.80 0.70 16.26
N ASP A 10 9.50 0.05 17.19
CA ASP A 10 9.60 0.47 18.60
C ASP A 10 10.28 1.84 18.78
N ALA A 11 11.10 2.25 17.81
CA ALA A 11 11.80 3.53 17.81
C ALA A 11 10.96 4.68 17.21
N SER A 12 9.76 4.41 16.71
CA SER A 12 8.87 5.44 16.14
C SER A 12 8.04 6.13 17.23
N TRP A 13 7.44 7.28 16.88
CA TRP A 13 6.44 7.96 17.70
C TRP A 13 5.36 8.60 16.81
N ALA A 14 4.21 8.90 17.37
CA ALA A 14 3.17 9.70 16.71
C ALA A 14 3.35 11.17 17.09
N GLU A 15 3.94 11.95 16.17
CA GLU A 15 4.09 13.40 16.25
C GLU A 15 2.72 14.09 16.21
N THR A 16 2.49 15.00 17.15
CA THR A 16 1.23 15.76 17.25
C THR A 16 1.36 17.19 16.73
N ASN A 17 2.58 17.74 16.68
CA ASN A 17 2.88 19.08 16.20
C ASN A 17 3.10 19.12 14.68
N LYS A 18 1.99 19.30 13.93
CA LYS A 18 2.02 19.37 12.46
C LYS A 18 2.96 20.45 11.90
N LYS A 19 3.05 21.62 12.55
CA LYS A 19 3.90 22.72 12.07
C LYS A 19 5.39 22.35 12.15
N ALA A 20 5.81 21.80 13.29
CA ALA A 20 7.19 21.33 13.45
C ALA A 20 7.51 20.19 12.48
N LEU A 21 6.57 19.30 12.23
CA LEU A 21 6.70 18.22 11.24
C LEU A 21 6.93 18.76 9.82
N GLU A 22 6.10 19.70 9.37
CA GLU A 22 6.22 20.31 8.04
C GLU A 22 7.52 21.12 7.86
N GLU A 23 8.04 21.71 8.94
CA GLU A 23 9.32 22.43 8.95
C GLU A 23 10.55 21.50 9.05
N GLY A 24 10.36 20.17 9.17
CA GLY A 24 11.45 19.20 9.33
C GLY A 24 12.11 19.25 10.71
N LYS A 25 11.42 19.79 11.72
CA LYS A 25 11.87 19.94 13.11
C LYS A 25 11.08 19.05 14.07
N ALA A 26 10.51 17.95 13.58
CA ALA A 26 9.80 16.99 14.43
C ALA A 26 10.76 16.40 15.48
N GLU A 27 10.32 16.37 16.72
CA GLU A 27 11.07 15.83 17.84
C GLU A 27 10.11 15.11 18.79
N TYR A 28 10.56 14.01 19.39
CA TYR A 28 9.73 13.31 20.36
C TYR A 28 9.58 14.15 21.63
N ASN A 29 8.34 14.48 21.98
CA ASN A 29 8.01 15.17 23.22
C ASN A 29 7.31 14.23 24.21
N GLU A 30 8.02 13.84 25.28
CA GLU A 30 7.47 12.98 26.33
C GLU A 30 6.19 13.58 26.95
N GLY A 31 5.15 12.76 27.09
CA GLY A 31 3.85 13.17 27.61
C GLY A 31 2.93 13.87 26.60
N LYS A 32 3.44 14.31 25.44
CA LYS A 32 2.64 14.84 24.32
C LYS A 32 2.49 13.83 23.19
N ASP A 33 3.60 13.22 22.80
CA ASP A 33 3.62 12.27 21.70
C ASP A 33 3.48 10.83 22.18
N LYS A 34 2.87 10.00 21.33
CA LYS A 34 2.71 8.59 21.62
C LYS A 34 3.94 7.83 21.12
N LYS A 35 4.72 7.27 22.03
CA LYS A 35 5.80 6.33 21.67
C LYS A 35 5.23 5.09 20.98
N GLY A 36 5.93 4.61 19.96
CA GLY A 36 5.55 3.43 19.19
C GLY A 36 5.69 2.11 19.97
N PRO A 37 5.24 0.99 19.38
CA PRO A 37 4.62 0.87 18.05
C PRO A 37 3.26 1.57 17.91
N VAL A 38 3.06 2.28 16.80
CA VAL A 38 1.80 2.97 16.46
C VAL A 38 1.10 2.22 15.33
N SER A 39 -0.21 1.97 15.45
CA SER A 39 -1.01 1.35 14.41
C SER A 39 -1.12 2.26 13.19
N ILE A 40 -0.71 1.76 12.03
CA ILE A 40 -0.77 2.46 10.73
C ILE A 40 -1.74 1.80 9.75
N ALA A 41 -2.23 0.60 10.08
CA ALA A 41 -3.33 -0.04 9.38
C ALA A 41 -4.19 -0.83 10.37
N ALA A 42 -5.51 -0.73 10.25
CA ALA A 42 -6.44 -1.44 11.13
C ALA A 42 -7.70 -1.88 10.37
N VAL A 43 -8.34 -2.92 10.89
CA VAL A 43 -9.60 -3.47 10.37
C VAL A 43 -10.62 -3.58 11.50
N THR A 44 -11.90 -3.39 11.17
CA THR A 44 -13.00 -3.69 12.08
C THR A 44 -14.20 -4.23 11.31
N ALA A 45 -14.98 -5.08 11.98
CA ALA A 45 -16.30 -5.50 11.52
C ALA A 45 -17.35 -5.01 12.52
N VAL A 46 -18.39 -4.37 12.01
CA VAL A 46 -19.51 -3.80 12.77
C VAL A 46 -20.79 -4.49 12.34
N GLU A 47 -21.55 -5.01 13.31
CA GLU A 47 -22.87 -5.61 13.02
C GLU A 47 -23.80 -4.52 12.50
N VAL A 48 -24.36 -4.73 11.32
CA VAL A 48 -25.36 -3.85 10.73
C VAL A 48 -26.71 -4.46 11.08
N GLY A 49 -27.42 -3.83 12.01
CA GLY A 49 -28.82 -4.17 12.24
C GLY A 49 -29.62 -3.90 10.96
N GLU A 50 -30.66 -4.69 10.71
CA GLU A 50 -31.62 -4.41 9.63
C GLU A 50 -32.13 -2.97 9.78
N SER A 51 -31.61 -2.06 8.95
CA SER A 51 -32.25 -0.78 8.75
C SER A 51 -33.42 -1.03 7.81
N GLU A 52 -34.63 -0.74 8.29
CA GLU A 52 -35.83 -0.68 7.45
C GLU A 52 -35.62 0.35 6.33
N HIS A 53 -35.02 -0.07 5.22
CA HIS A 53 -35.13 0.65 3.97
C HIS A 53 -36.40 0.17 3.28
N SER A 54 -37.48 0.89 3.60
CA SER A 54 -38.68 1.01 2.77
C SER A 54 -38.28 1.34 1.33
N GLY A 55 -38.34 0.34 0.45
CA GLY A 55 -38.09 0.44 -0.98
C GLY A 55 -39.00 -0.54 -1.72
N HIS A 56 -39.80 0.00 -2.62
CA HIS A 56 -40.98 -0.59 -3.26
C HIS A 56 -40.80 -1.93 -3.99
N GLY A 57 -41.80 -2.81 -3.80
CA GLY A 57 -42.44 -3.54 -4.90
C GLY A 57 -42.11 -5.02 -5.04
N GLU A 58 -42.95 -5.89 -4.44
CA GLU A 58 -43.74 -6.88 -5.19
C GLU A 58 -44.72 -7.59 -4.24
N HIS A 59 -46.01 -7.34 -4.46
CA HIS A 59 -47.09 -7.95 -3.69
C HIS A 59 -47.41 -9.32 -4.28
N ASN A 60 -46.69 -10.36 -3.85
CA ASN A 60 -47.09 -11.75 -4.10
C ASN A 60 -48.03 -12.24 -2.99
N LEU A 61 -49.31 -12.27 -3.33
CA LEU A 61 -50.38 -12.91 -2.57
C LEU A 61 -50.10 -14.42 -2.45
N VAL A 62 -49.90 -14.91 -1.23
CA VAL A 62 -49.96 -16.34 -0.91
C VAL A 62 -51.09 -16.56 0.11
N PRO A 63 -52.05 -17.47 -0.14
CA PRO A 63 -53.19 -17.67 0.74
C PRO A 63 -52.78 -18.37 2.04
N ALA A 64 -53.51 -18.02 3.10
CA ALA A 64 -53.34 -18.53 4.45
C ALA A 64 -53.49 -20.05 4.52
N GLY A 65 -52.47 -20.73 5.06
CA GLY A 65 -52.61 -22.13 5.47
C GLY A 65 -51.32 -22.93 5.48
N SER A 66 -50.48 -22.76 6.51
CA SER A 66 -49.75 -23.86 7.16
C SER A 66 -48.88 -23.31 8.28
N LYS A 67 -49.16 -23.75 9.50
CA LYS A 67 -48.29 -23.56 10.66
C LYS A 67 -47.07 -24.47 10.48
N GLN A 68 -45.95 -23.89 10.07
CA GLN A 68 -44.64 -24.53 10.19
C GLN A 68 -43.78 -23.58 11.02
N GLY A 69 -43.42 -23.99 12.24
CA GLY A 69 -42.41 -23.29 13.04
C GLY A 69 -41.11 -23.29 12.24
N LYS A 70 -40.73 -22.12 11.72
CA LYS A 70 -39.41 -21.88 11.15
C LYS A 70 -38.60 -21.19 12.22
N ASP A 71 -37.57 -21.87 12.71
CA ASP A 71 -36.44 -21.22 13.37
C ASP A 71 -35.85 -20.26 12.33
N VAL A 72 -36.24 -18.98 12.41
CA VAL A 72 -35.65 -17.93 11.57
C VAL A 72 -34.27 -17.66 12.16
N GLU A 73 -33.27 -18.41 11.69
CA GLU A 73 -31.87 -18.13 11.92
C GLU A 73 -31.58 -16.74 11.30
N THR A 74 -31.60 -15.71 12.14
CA THR A 74 -31.39 -14.34 11.72
C THR A 74 -29.93 -14.21 11.30
N LYS A 75 -29.67 -14.25 9.99
CA LYS A 75 -28.33 -14.09 9.43
C LYS A 75 -27.82 -12.69 9.78
N LYS A 76 -26.93 -12.61 10.78
CA LYS A 76 -26.27 -11.37 11.17
C LYS A 76 -25.41 -10.86 10.01
N THR A 77 -25.65 -9.62 9.60
CA THR A 77 -24.86 -8.94 8.56
C THR A 77 -23.82 -8.04 9.21
N TYR A 78 -22.60 -8.03 8.67
CA TYR A 78 -21.50 -7.23 9.19
C TYR A 78 -20.94 -6.31 8.10
N ALA A 79 -20.80 -5.02 8.41
CA ALA A 79 -20.00 -4.10 7.61
C ALA A 79 -18.52 -4.24 7.99
N LYS A 80 -17.66 -4.42 6.99
CA LYS A 80 -16.21 -4.48 7.15
C LYS A 80 -15.59 -3.13 6.79
N ILE A 81 -14.67 -2.65 7.61
CA ILE A 81 -13.94 -1.39 7.40
C ILE A 81 -12.45 -1.68 7.56
N VAL A 82 -11.65 -1.24 6.60
CA VAL A 82 -10.18 -1.25 6.69
C VAL A 82 -9.68 0.18 6.52
N VAL A 83 -8.72 0.59 7.35
CA VAL A 83 -8.14 1.94 7.36
C VAL A 83 -6.64 1.83 7.24
N PHE A 84 -6.05 2.65 6.36
CA PHE A 84 -4.61 2.84 6.20
C PHE A 84 -4.24 4.29 6.53
N GLY A 85 -3.12 4.49 7.21
CA GLY A 85 -2.61 5.81 7.60
C GLY A 85 -1.78 6.53 6.54
N ASP A 86 -1.54 5.88 5.39
CA ASP A 86 -0.78 6.40 4.27
C ASP A 86 -1.38 5.86 2.96
N SER A 87 -1.49 6.71 1.94
CA SER A 87 -1.92 6.33 0.60
C SER A 87 -0.75 6.00 -0.34
N ASP A 88 0.46 6.46 0.00
CA ASP A 88 1.61 6.35 -0.89
C ASP A 88 2.01 4.91 -1.15
N PHE A 89 1.67 3.94 -0.29
CA PHE A 89 1.97 2.53 -0.55
C PHE A 89 1.31 1.99 -1.84
N VAL A 90 0.20 2.58 -2.30
CA VAL A 90 -0.55 2.13 -3.50
C VAL A 90 -0.29 3.01 -4.73
N ASN A 91 0.62 3.99 -4.65
CA ASN A 91 0.91 4.86 -5.80
C ASN A 91 1.79 4.15 -6.86
N ASN A 92 1.91 4.73 -8.06
CA ASN A 92 2.65 4.12 -9.17
C ASN A 92 4.13 3.84 -8.86
N THR A 93 4.74 4.62 -7.97
CA THR A 93 6.13 4.45 -7.56
C THR A 93 6.33 3.31 -6.55
N ASN A 94 5.31 3.04 -5.72
CA ASN A 94 5.43 2.14 -4.57
C ASN A 94 4.60 0.87 -4.68
N ILE A 95 3.65 0.78 -5.60
CA ILE A 95 2.73 -0.37 -5.72
C ILE A 95 3.47 -1.71 -5.89
N ASN A 96 4.60 -1.70 -6.61
CA ASN A 96 5.42 -2.89 -6.85
C ASN A 96 6.52 -3.12 -5.80
N LEU A 97 6.57 -2.31 -4.73
CA LEU A 97 7.55 -2.45 -3.65
C LEU A 97 6.96 -3.27 -2.49
N ALA A 98 7.80 -4.09 -1.87
CA ALA A 98 7.54 -4.74 -0.57
C ALA A 98 6.17 -5.44 -0.42
N GLY A 99 5.57 -5.92 -1.52
CA GLY A 99 4.26 -6.59 -1.49
C GLY A 99 3.05 -5.66 -1.37
N ASN A 100 3.21 -4.35 -1.58
CA ASN A 100 2.11 -3.37 -1.47
C ASN A 100 0.91 -3.70 -2.38
N LYS A 101 1.17 -4.10 -3.64
CA LYS A 101 0.15 -4.58 -4.59
C LYS A 101 -0.67 -5.73 -4.00
N ASP A 102 0.00 -6.76 -3.51
CA ASP A 102 -0.66 -7.96 -2.98
C ASP A 102 -1.44 -7.62 -1.71
N PHE A 103 -0.87 -6.81 -0.81
CA PHE A 103 -1.54 -6.40 0.41
C PHE A 103 -2.84 -5.61 0.13
N PHE A 104 -2.79 -4.65 -0.80
CA PHE A 104 -3.97 -3.88 -1.20
C PHE A 104 -5.03 -4.77 -1.87
N LEU A 105 -4.64 -5.60 -2.84
CA LEU A 105 -5.57 -6.48 -3.54
C LEU A 105 -6.22 -7.50 -2.59
N ASN A 106 -5.45 -8.10 -1.67
CA ASN A 106 -5.99 -9.02 -0.67
C ASN A 106 -6.99 -8.32 0.26
N THR A 107 -6.74 -7.05 0.60
CA THR A 107 -7.67 -6.24 1.39
C THR A 107 -8.98 -6.01 0.64
N VAL A 108 -8.92 -5.62 -0.63
CA VAL A 108 -10.11 -5.39 -1.48
C VAL A 108 -10.91 -6.69 -1.64
N ASN A 109 -10.25 -7.81 -1.95
CA ASN A 109 -10.91 -9.10 -2.10
C ASN A 109 -11.62 -9.53 -0.81
N TRP A 110 -11.00 -9.29 0.35
CA TRP A 110 -11.61 -9.59 1.65
C TRP A 110 -12.83 -8.71 1.96
N LEU A 111 -12.77 -7.42 1.59
CA LEU A 111 -13.88 -6.48 1.72
C LEU A 111 -15.05 -6.81 0.77
N ALA A 112 -14.75 -7.29 -0.44
CA ALA A 112 -15.73 -7.67 -1.44
C ALA A 112 -16.43 -9.02 -1.17
N GLU A 113 -16.06 -9.71 -0.09
CA GLU A 113 -16.53 -11.05 0.26
C GLU A 113 -16.27 -12.12 -0.82
N GLU A 114 -15.29 -11.90 -1.71
CA GLU A 114 -14.86 -12.87 -2.74
C GLU A 114 -14.08 -14.06 -2.15
N ALA A 115 -14.28 -14.40 -0.87
CA ALA A 115 -13.57 -15.48 -0.19
C ALA A 115 -13.85 -16.88 -0.78
N ASP A 116 -14.95 -17.05 -1.51
CA ASP A 116 -15.28 -18.30 -2.22
C ASP A 116 -14.64 -18.40 -3.64
N MET A 117 -13.99 -17.32 -4.12
CA MET A 117 -13.19 -17.32 -5.35
C MET A 117 -11.69 -17.15 -5.04
N ILE A 118 -11.17 -17.94 -4.10
CA ILE A 118 -9.72 -18.12 -3.93
C ILE A 118 -9.18 -18.90 -5.14
N SER A 119 -9.10 -18.22 -6.28
CA SER A 119 -8.24 -18.66 -7.38
C SER A 119 -6.80 -18.37 -6.97
N ILE A 120 -5.95 -19.39 -7.01
CA ILE A 120 -4.52 -19.24 -6.77
C ILE A 120 -3.99 -18.31 -7.85
N ARG A 121 -3.73 -17.04 -7.50
CA ARG A 121 -3.12 -16.11 -8.44
C ARG A 121 -1.71 -16.61 -8.74
N LYS A 122 -1.41 -16.81 -10.02
CA LYS A 122 -0.07 -17.23 -10.47
C LYS A 122 0.92 -16.21 -9.94
N LYS A 123 1.89 -16.67 -9.15
CA LYS A 123 2.98 -15.83 -8.64
C LYS A 123 3.70 -15.21 -9.84
N GLU A 124 3.55 -13.89 -10.01
CA GLU A 124 4.38 -13.16 -10.97
C GLU A 124 5.84 -13.28 -10.51
N PRO A 125 6.82 -13.40 -11.43
CA PRO A 125 8.22 -13.47 -11.03
C PRO A 125 8.55 -12.25 -10.16
N ASP A 126 9.05 -12.51 -8.96
CA ASP A 126 9.43 -11.48 -7.99
C ASP A 126 10.47 -10.57 -8.65
N ALA A 127 10.05 -9.42 -9.18
CA ALA A 127 10.96 -8.36 -9.58
C ALA A 127 11.42 -7.69 -8.29
N THR A 128 12.46 -8.25 -7.65
CA THR A 128 13.07 -7.63 -6.47
C THR A 128 13.49 -6.21 -6.85
N PRO A 129 12.83 -5.17 -6.32
CA PRO A 129 13.13 -3.81 -6.71
C PRO A 129 14.55 -3.48 -6.26
N VAL A 130 15.33 -2.89 -7.15
CA VAL A 130 16.67 -2.41 -6.82
C VAL A 130 16.53 -1.11 -6.05
N ILE A 131 16.60 -1.18 -4.72
CA ILE A 131 16.57 0.00 -3.86
C ILE A 131 17.98 0.61 -3.85
N LEU A 132 18.15 1.69 -4.61
CA LEU A 132 19.43 2.41 -4.69
C LEU A 132 19.45 3.57 -3.71
N THR A 133 20.58 3.77 -3.05
CA THR A 133 20.85 5.01 -2.32
C THR A 133 21.05 6.17 -3.30
N ALA A 134 20.83 7.40 -2.85
CA ALA A 134 21.02 8.59 -3.68
C ALA A 134 22.46 8.74 -4.24
N SER A 135 23.45 8.12 -3.58
CA SER A 135 24.83 8.05 -4.07
C SER A 135 25.02 6.97 -5.13
N GLN A 136 24.42 5.79 -4.96
CA GLN A 136 24.43 4.71 -5.95
C GLN A 136 23.76 5.13 -7.26
N GLY A 137 22.60 5.81 -7.19
CA GLY A 137 21.92 6.35 -8.37
C GLY A 137 22.77 7.37 -9.14
N ARG A 138 23.51 8.23 -8.43
CA ARG A 138 24.46 9.18 -9.05
C ARG A 138 25.59 8.46 -9.77
N LEU A 139 26.18 7.41 -9.18
CA LEU A 139 27.21 6.63 -9.84
C LEU A 139 26.70 5.98 -11.13
N ILE A 140 25.53 5.35 -11.08
CA ILE A 140 24.89 4.70 -12.23
C ILE A 140 24.54 5.71 -13.33
N PHE A 141 24.30 6.97 -12.99
CA PHE A 141 24.12 8.03 -13.98
C PHE A 141 25.47 8.50 -14.57
N TRP A 142 26.43 8.92 -13.74
CA TRP A 142 27.66 9.56 -14.21
C TRP A 142 28.60 8.60 -14.96
N LEU A 143 28.69 7.33 -14.56
CA LEU A 143 29.59 6.36 -15.21
C LEU A 143 29.27 6.13 -16.70
N PRO A 144 28.09 5.56 -17.05
CA PRO A 144 27.79 5.23 -18.44
C PRO A 144 27.42 6.45 -19.29
N VAL A 145 26.82 7.50 -18.71
CA VAL A 145 26.33 8.65 -19.48
C VAL A 145 27.44 9.67 -19.72
N ILE A 146 28.39 9.83 -18.80
CA ILE A 146 29.38 10.93 -18.86
C ILE A 146 30.81 10.38 -18.95
N ILE A 147 31.23 9.54 -18.01
CA ILE A 147 32.64 9.09 -17.92
C ILE A 147 33.02 8.25 -19.13
N ILE A 148 32.23 7.23 -19.48
CA ILE A 148 32.54 6.33 -20.60
C ILE A 148 32.59 7.10 -21.94
N PRO A 149 31.59 7.91 -22.33
CA PRO A 149 31.66 8.70 -23.56
C PRO A 149 32.83 9.69 -23.57
N SER A 150 33.13 10.32 -22.43
CA SER A 150 34.26 11.25 -22.32
C SER A 150 35.61 10.56 -22.54
N LEU A 151 35.81 9.35 -21.99
CA LEU A 151 37.01 8.55 -22.22
C LEU A 151 37.18 8.19 -23.71
N VAL A 152 36.09 7.81 -24.39
CA VAL A 152 36.10 7.53 -25.82
C VAL A 152 36.46 8.78 -26.63
N LEU A 153 35.89 9.94 -26.29
CA LEU A 153 36.23 11.22 -26.93
C LEU A 153 37.69 11.59 -26.73
N VAL A 154 38.20 11.52 -25.50
CA VAL A 154 39.60 11.87 -25.19
C VAL A 154 40.57 10.95 -25.92
N THR A 155 40.32 9.64 -25.93
CA THR A 155 41.16 8.69 -26.67
C THR A 155 41.10 8.92 -28.18
N GLY A 156 39.91 9.18 -28.73
CA GLY A 156 39.75 9.55 -30.15
C GLY A 156 40.54 10.80 -30.54
N ILE A 157 40.43 11.87 -29.73
CA ILE A 157 41.16 13.13 -29.95
C ILE A 157 42.67 12.89 -29.85
N ALA A 158 43.13 12.17 -28.82
CA ALA A 158 44.55 11.87 -28.62
C ALA A 158 45.17 11.08 -29.80
N VAL A 159 44.43 10.13 -30.37
CA VAL A 159 44.88 9.38 -31.55
C VAL A 159 44.97 10.29 -32.78
N LEU A 160 43.99 11.16 -33.01
CA LEU A 160 43.98 12.09 -34.14
C LEU A 160 45.11 13.11 -34.08
N THR A 161 45.37 13.69 -32.91
CA THR A 161 46.46 14.68 -32.73
C THR A 161 47.83 14.01 -32.88
N ARG A 162 48.02 12.81 -32.30
CA ARG A 162 49.27 12.05 -32.46
C ARG A 162 49.52 11.62 -33.91
N ARG A 163 48.47 11.32 -34.68
CA ARG A 163 48.59 11.01 -36.12
C ARG A 163 48.98 12.25 -36.94
N ARG A 164 48.47 13.43 -36.58
CA ARG A 164 48.80 14.69 -37.26
C ARG A 164 50.24 15.14 -36.99
N GLN A 165 50.77 14.88 -35.79
CA GLN A 165 52.16 15.24 -35.44
C GLN A 165 53.22 14.32 -36.09
N LYS A 166 52.82 13.14 -36.59
CA LYS A 166 53.70 12.19 -37.30
C LYS A 166 53.69 12.35 -38.83
N LYS A 167 52.78 13.17 -39.38
CA LYS A 167 52.78 13.58 -40.79
C LYS A 167 53.45 14.93 -40.90
#